data_AF-A0A6G0XGA1-F1
#
_entry.id   AF-A0A6G0XGA1-F1
#
_cell.length_a   1.000
_cell.length_b   1.000
_cell.length_c   1.000
_cell.angle_alpha   90.00
_cell.angle_beta   90.00
_cell.angle_gamma   90.00
#
_symmetry.space_group_name_H-M   'P 1'
#
loop_
_entity.id
_entity.type
_entity.pdbx_description
1 polymer ?
#
loop_
_entity_poly.entity_id
_entity_poly.type
_entity_poly.pdbx_seq_one_letter_code
_entity_poly.pdbx_strand_id
1 'polypeptide(L)'
;MIKEKIAASKYKNPKNRRYSENWLLLCLLFHIRAFGAYKILRNQNLLPLPCITSIRKYETIVKTDCGFDDSFFKLLKKRMFLKIEKQRHGILLFDEVQLRKGLYVNTRNLMYYGLEDMGGTVLAQLVFKAIVLLENSGCLIHGIICDGCINESKMWAKFGISGHIEN
;
A
#
# COMPACT_ATOMS: atom_id res chain seq x y z
N MET A 1 21.31 -13.80 4.90
CA MET A 1 22.35 -12.82 5.27
C MET A 1 23.78 -13.36 5.12
N ILE A 2 24.16 -14.45 5.80
CA ILE A 2 25.53 -15.02 5.70
C ILE A 2 25.88 -15.46 4.28
N LYS A 3 24.95 -16.17 3.59
CA LYS A 3 25.12 -16.61 2.20
C LYS A 3 25.43 -15.45 1.24
N GLU A 4 24.76 -14.31 1.41
CA GLU A 4 24.96 -13.12 0.56
C GLU A 4 26.28 -12.40 0.86
N LYS A 5 26.73 -12.39 2.12
CA LYS A 5 28.09 -11.91 2.46
C LYS A 5 29.16 -12.76 1.78
N ILE A 6 29.03 -14.08 1.84
CA ILE A 6 29.95 -15.02 1.19
C ILE A 6 29.88 -14.89 -0.34
N ALA A 7 28.68 -14.70 -0.91
CA ALA A 7 28.53 -14.49 -2.35
C ALA A 7 29.17 -13.16 -2.79
N ALA A 8 28.98 -12.09 -2.02
CA ALA A 8 29.53 -10.78 -2.30
C ALA A 8 31.06 -10.72 -2.13
N SER A 9 31.63 -11.52 -1.23
CA SER A 9 33.08 -11.59 -1.02
C SER A 9 33.82 -12.31 -2.15
N LYS A 10 33.13 -13.16 -2.93
CA LYS A 10 33.71 -13.82 -4.12
C LYS A 10 34.06 -12.85 -5.25
N TYR A 11 33.44 -11.66 -5.27
CA TYR A 11 33.63 -10.69 -6.35
C TYR A 11 34.50 -9.53 -5.89
N LYS A 12 35.62 -9.29 -6.61
CA LYS A 12 36.54 -8.18 -6.34
C LYS A 12 35.91 -6.81 -6.61
N ASN A 13 35.01 -6.71 -7.58
CA ASN A 13 34.34 -5.46 -7.92
C ASN A 13 33.02 -5.31 -7.12
N PRO A 14 32.83 -4.25 -6.32
CA PRO A 14 31.57 -3.99 -5.65
C PRO A 14 30.46 -3.54 -6.62
N LYS A 15 30.80 -3.12 -7.85
CA LYS A 15 29.87 -2.72 -8.89
C LYS A 15 29.36 -3.96 -9.66
N ASN A 16 28.07 -3.95 -10.01
CA ASN A 16 27.38 -5.00 -10.77
C ASN A 16 27.15 -6.35 -10.05
N ARG A 17 27.05 -6.32 -8.71
CA ARG A 17 26.62 -7.49 -7.94
C ARG A 17 25.19 -7.90 -8.30
N ARG A 18 25.00 -9.19 -8.56
CA ARG A 18 23.67 -9.80 -8.68
C ARG A 18 23.19 -10.21 -7.31
N TYR A 19 21.97 -9.81 -6.96
CA TYR A 19 21.34 -10.12 -5.69
C TYR A 19 20.16 -11.06 -5.93
N SER A 20 19.91 -11.96 -4.99
CA SER A 20 18.69 -12.78 -5.01
C SER A 20 17.44 -11.92 -4.77
N GLU A 21 16.29 -12.35 -5.29
CA GLU A 21 15.01 -11.64 -5.11
C GLU A 21 14.65 -11.48 -3.62
N ASN A 22 14.84 -12.54 -2.83
CA ASN A 22 14.61 -12.50 -1.38
C ASN A 22 15.51 -11.47 -0.67
N TRP A 23 16.77 -11.33 -1.11
CA TRP A 23 17.68 -10.32 -0.55
C TRP A 23 17.28 -8.91 -0.95
N LEU A 24 16.85 -8.71 -2.19
CA LEU A 24 16.34 -7.43 -2.68
C LEU A 24 15.08 -7.00 -1.92
N LEU A 25 14.15 -7.94 -1.68
CA LEU A 25 12.95 -7.69 -0.89
C LEU A 25 13.31 -7.28 0.54
N LEU A 26 14.24 -8.00 1.18
CA LEU A 26 14.73 -7.62 2.52
C LEU A 26 15.37 -6.23 2.52
N CYS A 27 16.18 -5.91 1.51
CA CYS A 27 16.80 -4.60 1.37
C CYS A 27 15.76 -3.49 1.17
N LEU A 28 14.71 -3.75 0.39
CA LEU A 28 13.59 -2.84 0.18
C LEU A 28 12.82 -2.60 1.49
N LEU A 29 12.47 -3.66 2.23
CA LEU A 29 11.81 -3.55 3.54
C LEU A 29 12.66 -2.76 4.54
N PHE A 30 13.96 -3.01 4.56
CA PHE A 30 14.89 -2.28 5.41
C PHE A 30 15.00 -0.80 5.00
N HIS A 31 14.99 -0.51 3.70
CA HIS A 31 14.99 0.85 3.17
C HIS A 31 13.74 1.64 3.59
N ILE A 32 12.56 1.03 3.46
CA ILE A 32 11.26 1.62 3.84
C ILE A 32 11.23 1.93 5.34
N ARG A 33 11.74 1.02 6.17
CA ARG A 33 11.70 1.17 7.63
C ARG A 33 12.77 2.10 8.19
N ALA A 34 13.97 2.12 7.58
CA ALA A 34 15.12 2.84 8.13
C ALA A 34 16.12 3.27 7.04
N PHE A 35 15.72 4.23 6.19
CA PHE A 35 16.55 4.80 5.12
C PHE A 35 17.94 5.26 5.59
N GLY A 36 18.01 5.99 6.71
CA GLY A 36 19.26 6.54 7.23
C GLY A 36 20.27 5.45 7.61
N ALA A 37 19.81 4.45 8.37
CA ALA A 37 20.62 3.29 8.72
C ALA A 37 21.06 2.50 7.48
N TYR A 38 20.17 2.30 6.51
CA TYR A 38 20.50 1.67 5.23
C TYR A 38 21.65 2.39 4.52
N LYS A 39 21.60 3.72 4.46
CA LYS A 39 22.64 4.55 3.82
C LYS A 39 23.97 4.44 4.55
N ILE A 40 23.97 4.49 5.89
CA ILE A 40 25.18 4.38 6.72
C ILE A 40 25.83 3.01 6.55
N LEU A 41 25.07 1.93 6.74
CA LEU A 41 25.56 0.56 6.63
C LEU A 41 26.14 0.24 5.25
N ARG A 42 25.52 0.80 4.21
CA ARG A 42 26.04 0.70 2.84
C ARG A 42 27.33 1.50 2.66
N ASN A 43 27.36 2.75 3.09
CA ASN A 43 28.51 3.64 2.90
C ASN A 43 29.75 3.16 3.66
N GLN A 44 29.54 2.58 4.84
CA GLN A 44 30.60 1.94 5.65
C GLN A 44 30.95 0.53 5.14
N ASN A 45 30.33 0.05 4.06
CA ASN A 45 30.54 -1.28 3.48
C ASN A 45 30.35 -2.46 4.48
N LEU A 46 29.55 -2.26 5.53
CA LEU A 46 29.29 -3.27 6.57
C LEU A 46 28.45 -4.44 6.05
N LEU A 47 27.59 -4.16 5.05
CA LEU A 47 26.71 -5.14 4.40
C LEU A 47 26.75 -4.96 2.87
N PRO A 48 26.66 -6.05 2.09
CA PRO A 48 26.57 -5.99 0.63
C PRO A 48 25.17 -5.55 0.20
N LEU A 49 24.90 -4.25 0.34
CA LEU A 49 23.59 -3.65 0.05
C LEU A 49 23.56 -3.05 -1.37
N PRO A 50 22.45 -3.22 -2.11
CA PRO A 50 22.21 -2.52 -3.37
C PRO A 50 22.32 -1.00 -3.22
N CYS A 51 22.68 -0.31 -4.30
CA CYS A 51 22.60 1.15 -4.30
C CYS A 51 21.14 1.63 -4.20
N ILE A 52 20.97 2.82 -3.61
CA ILE A 52 19.66 3.45 -3.42
C ILE A 52 18.93 3.58 -4.77
N THR A 53 19.65 3.90 -5.84
CA THR A 53 19.08 3.97 -7.19
C THR A 53 18.55 2.62 -7.68
N SER A 54 19.18 1.50 -7.31
CA SER A 54 18.64 0.17 -7.62
C SER A 54 17.39 -0.14 -6.80
N ILE A 55 17.37 0.17 -5.51
CA ILE A 55 16.17 0.00 -4.67
C ILE A 55 14.99 0.80 -5.23
N ARG A 56 15.22 2.06 -5.60
CA ARG A 56 14.20 2.91 -6.22
C ARG A 56 13.64 2.34 -7.53
N LYS A 57 14.43 1.59 -8.32
CA LYS A 57 13.89 0.91 -9.51
C LYS A 57 12.86 -0.15 -9.13
N TYR A 58 13.07 -0.88 -8.04
CA TYR A 58 12.09 -1.85 -7.56
C TYR A 58 10.85 -1.19 -6.97
N GLU A 59 10.99 -0.04 -6.32
CA GLU A 59 9.82 0.78 -5.89
C GLU A 59 8.97 1.17 -7.10
N THR A 60 9.59 1.51 -8.23
CA THR A 60 8.86 1.92 -9.44
C THR A 60 8.18 0.78 -10.19
N ILE A 61 8.50 -0.48 -9.87
CA ILE A 61 7.80 -1.64 -10.44
C ILE A 61 6.42 -1.81 -9.79
N VAL A 62 6.27 -1.37 -8.54
CA VAL A 62 4.98 -1.40 -7.85
C VAL A 62 4.08 -0.36 -8.49
N LYS A 63 3.00 -0.81 -9.13
CA LYS A 63 1.99 0.09 -9.69
C LYS A 63 1.31 0.85 -8.56
N THR A 64 1.26 2.17 -8.69
CA THR A 64 0.57 3.08 -7.75
C THR A 64 -0.56 3.78 -8.49
N ASP A 65 -1.42 3.01 -9.13
CA ASP A 65 -2.59 3.54 -9.81
C ASP A 65 -3.70 3.79 -8.78
N CYS A 66 -4.59 4.76 -9.06
CA CYS A 66 -5.72 5.04 -8.19
C CYS A 66 -6.76 3.91 -8.27
N GLY A 67 -7.32 3.53 -7.11
CA GLY A 67 -8.41 2.54 -7.03
C GLY A 67 -8.00 1.24 -6.36
N PHE A 68 -8.69 0.16 -6.72
CA PHE A 68 -8.54 -1.15 -6.11
C PHE A 68 -7.62 -2.06 -6.94
N ASP A 69 -6.63 -2.69 -6.31
CA ASP A 69 -5.72 -3.63 -6.98
C ASP A 69 -6.25 -5.06 -6.94
N ASP A 70 -6.65 -5.58 -8.11
CA ASP A 70 -7.10 -6.97 -8.26
C ASP A 70 -6.03 -8.00 -7.87
N SER A 71 -4.75 -7.68 -8.07
CA SER A 71 -3.63 -8.55 -7.71
C SER A 71 -3.54 -8.71 -6.20
N PHE A 72 -3.73 -7.61 -5.47
CA PHE A 72 -3.86 -7.61 -4.02
C PHE A 72 -5.03 -8.47 -3.56
N PHE A 73 -6.25 -8.31 -4.10
CA PHE A 73 -7.40 -9.12 -3.68
C PHE A 73 -7.24 -10.61 -4.01
N LYS A 74 -6.58 -10.97 -5.12
CA LYS A 74 -6.19 -12.37 -5.40
C LYS A 74 -5.25 -12.94 -4.34
N LEU A 75 -4.28 -12.16 -3.87
CA LEU A 75 -3.36 -12.56 -2.80
C LEU A 75 -4.07 -12.62 -1.44
N LEU A 76 -4.96 -11.66 -1.17
CA LEU A 76 -5.79 -11.63 0.03
C LEU A 76 -6.67 -12.88 0.12
N LYS A 77 -7.32 -13.25 -0.98
CA LYS A 77 -8.12 -14.47 -1.07
C LYS A 77 -7.33 -15.73 -0.71
N LYS A 78 -6.09 -15.86 -1.23
CA LYS A 78 -5.19 -16.96 -0.86
C LYS A 78 -4.85 -16.95 0.63
N ARG A 79 -4.62 -15.77 1.22
CA ARG A 79 -4.36 -15.62 2.66
C ARG A 79 -5.58 -15.98 3.52
N MET A 80 -6.77 -15.56 3.12
CA MET A 80 -8.02 -15.83 3.85
C MET A 80 -8.42 -17.30 3.79
N PHE A 81 -8.13 -18.00 2.69
CA PHE A 81 -8.34 -19.45 2.59
C PHE A 81 -7.56 -20.22 3.67
N LEU A 82 -6.36 -19.77 4.02
CA LEU A 82 -5.53 -20.38 5.07
C LEU A 82 -5.99 -20.05 6.50
N LYS A 83 -6.93 -19.11 6.66
CA LYS A 83 -7.45 -18.68 7.97
C LYS A 83 -8.73 -19.43 8.32
N ILE A 84 -8.88 -19.69 9.62
CA ILE A 84 -10.12 -20.22 10.22
C ILE A 84 -11.21 -19.15 10.10
N GLU A 85 -12.47 -19.59 9.97
CA GLU A 85 -13.65 -18.73 9.83
C GLU A 85 -13.67 -17.56 10.81
N LYS A 86 -13.47 -17.81 12.10
CA LYS A 86 -13.45 -16.77 13.15
C LYS A 86 -12.40 -15.67 12.91
N GLN A 87 -11.31 -15.96 12.20
CA GLN A 87 -10.25 -15.00 11.88
C GLN A 87 -10.53 -14.19 10.61
N ARG A 88 -11.65 -14.46 9.92
CA ARG A 88 -12.09 -13.73 8.72
C ARG A 88 -13.01 -12.56 9.06
N HIS A 89 -13.50 -12.49 10.29
CA HIS A 89 -14.33 -11.38 10.77
C HIS A 89 -13.48 -10.12 10.93
N GLY A 90 -13.97 -9.00 10.41
CA GLY A 90 -13.31 -7.70 10.48
C GLY A 90 -14.28 -6.53 10.41
N ILE A 91 -13.72 -5.33 10.62
CA ILE A 91 -14.39 -4.04 10.53
C ILE A 91 -13.62 -3.21 9.50
N LEU A 92 -14.33 -2.44 8.69
CA LEU A 92 -13.72 -1.52 7.73
C LEU A 92 -13.55 -0.14 8.39
N LEU A 93 -12.31 0.23 8.69
CA LEU A 93 -11.96 1.58 9.13
C LEU A 93 -11.42 2.36 7.93
N PHE A 94 -11.95 3.54 7.67
CA PHE A 94 -11.39 4.48 6.70
C PHE A 94 -11.49 5.92 7.21
N ASP A 95 -10.64 6.78 6.67
CA ASP A 95 -10.56 8.20 7.03
C ASP A 95 -10.08 9.01 5.81
N GLU A 96 -10.53 10.25 5.68
CA GLU A 96 -10.14 11.17 4.61
C GLU A 96 -8.89 11.97 5.01
N VAL A 97 -7.81 11.87 4.22
CA VAL A 97 -6.59 12.64 4.48
C VAL A 97 -6.56 13.90 3.64
N GLN A 98 -6.44 15.06 4.30
CA GLN A 98 -6.26 16.33 3.63
C GLN A 98 -4.83 16.47 3.07
N LEU A 99 -4.71 16.59 1.76
CA LEU A 99 -3.45 16.77 1.05
C LEU A 99 -3.32 18.20 0.51
N ARG A 100 -2.08 18.66 0.29
CA ARG A 100 -1.82 19.96 -0.34
C ARG A 100 -2.31 19.93 -1.79
N LYS A 101 -3.20 20.86 -2.14
CA LYS A 101 -3.69 21.03 -3.51
C LYS A 101 -2.54 21.48 -4.41
N GLY A 102 -2.32 20.75 -5.50
CA GLY A 102 -1.25 21.03 -6.45
C GLY A 102 -1.40 20.16 -7.69
N LEU A 103 -0.92 20.69 -8.82
CA LEU A 103 -0.83 19.95 -10.07
C LEU A 103 0.62 19.49 -10.25
N TYR A 104 0.81 18.18 -10.38
CA TYR A 104 2.11 17.55 -10.53
C TYR A 104 2.23 16.96 -11.93
N VAL A 105 3.40 17.12 -12.56
CA VAL A 105 3.68 16.50 -13.86
C VAL A 105 4.55 15.29 -13.63
N ASN A 106 4.11 14.13 -14.10
CA ASN A 106 4.96 12.95 -14.14
C ASN A 106 5.70 12.91 -15.48
N THR A 107 7.01 13.10 -15.41
CA THR A 107 7.87 13.17 -16.60
C THR A 107 7.99 11.84 -17.34
N ARG A 108 7.57 10.71 -16.74
CA ARG A 108 7.69 9.38 -17.37
C ARG A 108 6.55 9.03 -18.31
N ASN A 109 5.33 9.44 -17.97
CA ASN A 109 4.14 9.21 -18.77
C ASN A 109 3.54 10.50 -19.34
N LEU A 110 4.14 11.66 -19.04
CA LEU A 110 3.69 12.99 -19.46
C LEU A 110 2.25 13.31 -19.01
N MET A 111 1.78 12.67 -17.94
CA MET A 111 0.46 12.89 -17.37
C MET A 111 0.51 13.93 -16.24
N TYR A 112 -0.53 14.74 -16.17
CA TYR A 112 -0.78 15.62 -15.03
C TYR A 112 -1.54 14.85 -13.94
N TYR A 113 -1.04 14.95 -12.72
CA TYR A 113 -1.65 14.40 -11.51
C TYR A 113 -2.16 15.56 -10.66
N GLY A 114 -3.44 15.51 -10.33
CA GLY A 114 -4.08 16.46 -9.43
C GLY A 114 -4.97 15.71 -8.45
N LEU A 115 -5.35 16.40 -7.38
CA LEU A 115 -6.35 15.90 -6.44
C LEU A 115 -7.67 16.58 -6.75
N GLU A 116 -8.69 15.77 -6.95
CA GLU A 116 -10.07 16.21 -7.15
C GLU A 116 -10.91 15.75 -5.97
N ASP A 117 -11.66 16.69 -5.39
CA ASP A 117 -12.62 16.38 -4.33
C ASP A 117 -13.86 15.74 -4.96
N MET A 118 -13.99 14.43 -4.79
CA MET A 118 -15.05 13.64 -5.41
C MET A 118 -16.36 13.63 -4.60
N GLY A 119 -16.40 14.31 -3.44
CA GLY A 119 -17.58 14.41 -2.58
C GLY A 119 -18.13 13.09 -2.03
N GLY A 120 -19.20 13.17 -1.23
CA GLY A 120 -19.75 12.03 -0.49
C GLY A 120 -20.40 10.92 -1.33
N THR A 121 -20.92 11.23 -2.52
CA THR A 121 -21.60 10.22 -3.36
C THR A 121 -20.61 9.21 -3.95
N VAL A 122 -19.46 9.70 -4.44
CA VAL A 122 -18.42 8.83 -4.98
C VAL A 122 -17.77 8.04 -3.85
N LEU A 123 -17.59 8.65 -2.68
CA LEU A 123 -17.12 7.95 -1.48
C LEU A 123 -18.02 6.76 -1.13
N ALA A 124 -19.35 6.93 -1.13
CA ALA A 124 -20.29 5.83 -0.88
C ALA A 124 -20.13 4.67 -1.87
N GLN A 125 -19.96 4.97 -3.17
CA GLN A 125 -19.72 3.95 -4.19
C GLN A 125 -18.39 3.22 -3.99
N LEU A 126 -17.33 3.94 -3.61
CA LEU A 126 -16.02 3.36 -3.33
C LEU A 126 -16.06 2.45 -2.09
N VAL A 127 -16.68 2.89 -1.00
CA VAL A 127 -16.85 2.09 0.23
C VAL A 127 -17.68 0.84 -0.07
N PHE A 128 -18.79 0.97 -0.80
CA PHE A 128 -19.60 -0.18 -1.19
C PHE A 128 -18.79 -1.18 -2.03
N LYS A 129 -18.03 -0.69 -3.02
CA LYS A 129 -17.15 -1.53 -3.85
C LYS A 129 -16.06 -2.20 -3.02
N ALA A 130 -15.49 -1.52 -2.04
CA ALA A 130 -14.49 -2.10 -1.13
C ALA A 130 -15.06 -3.27 -0.33
N ILE A 131 -16.27 -3.13 0.22
CA ILE A 131 -16.96 -4.18 0.98
C ILE A 131 -17.14 -5.42 0.10
N VAL A 132 -17.70 -5.25 -1.09
CA VAL A 132 -17.91 -6.35 -2.04
C VAL A 132 -16.59 -7.05 -2.41
N LEU A 133 -15.52 -6.30 -2.65
CA LEU A 133 -14.21 -6.89 -2.97
C LEU A 133 -13.59 -7.65 -1.78
N LEU A 134 -13.78 -7.15 -0.56
CA LEU A 134 -13.33 -7.81 0.67
C LEU A 134 -14.10 -9.10 0.94
N GLU A 135 -15.43 -9.07 0.79
CA GLU A 135 -16.29 -10.25 0.97
C GLU A 135 -16.00 -11.33 -0.07
N ASN A 136 -15.82 -10.95 -1.35
CA ASN A 136 -15.41 -11.86 -2.42
C ASN A 136 -14.02 -12.49 -2.18
N SER A 137 -13.19 -11.84 -1.37
CA SER A 137 -11.87 -12.34 -0.95
C SER A 137 -11.95 -13.24 0.29
N GLY A 138 -13.14 -13.46 0.85
CA GLY A 138 -13.38 -14.31 2.02
C GLY A 138 -13.28 -13.60 3.36
N CYS A 139 -13.30 -12.27 3.40
CA CYS A 139 -13.47 -11.51 4.63
C CYS A 139 -14.96 -11.41 5.00
N LEU A 140 -15.28 -11.27 6.28
CA LEU A 140 -16.63 -11.01 6.78
C LEU A 140 -16.65 -9.64 7.46
N ILE A 141 -17.23 -8.64 6.81
CA ILE A 141 -17.24 -7.26 7.31
C ILE A 141 -18.51 -7.04 8.15
N HIS A 142 -18.34 -6.70 9.43
CA HIS A 142 -19.47 -6.55 10.37
C HIS A 142 -19.88 -5.10 10.56
N GLY A 143 -19.01 -4.17 10.23
CA GLY A 143 -19.23 -2.77 10.49
C GLY A 143 -18.22 -1.90 9.75
N ILE A 144 -18.56 -0.62 9.70
CA ILE A 144 -17.77 0.44 9.09
C ILE A 144 -17.60 1.53 10.15
N ILE A 145 -16.38 2.06 10.27
CA ILE A 145 -16.05 3.14 11.19
C ILE A 145 -15.34 4.25 10.42
N CYS A 146 -15.80 5.49 10.58
CA CYS A 146 -15.24 6.70 9.99
C CYS A 146 -15.47 7.91 10.93
N ASP A 147 -14.82 9.06 10.68
CA ASP A 147 -14.74 10.20 11.61
C ASP A 147 -15.97 11.12 11.59
N GLY A 148 -16.89 10.91 10.65
CA GLY A 148 -18.15 11.63 10.51
C GLY A 148 -18.03 12.98 9.80
N CYS A 149 -16.94 13.26 9.08
CA CYS A 149 -16.77 14.48 8.29
C CYS A 149 -17.93 14.76 7.31
N ILE A 150 -18.05 15.98 6.79
CA ILE A 150 -19.19 16.42 5.94
C ILE A 150 -19.42 15.50 4.74
N ASN A 151 -18.34 15.05 4.08
CA ASN A 151 -18.42 14.12 2.97
C ASN A 151 -18.94 12.75 3.40
N GLU A 152 -18.52 12.28 4.57
CA GLU A 152 -18.99 11.02 5.16
C GLU A 152 -20.44 11.12 5.65
N SER A 153 -20.86 12.27 6.17
CA SER A 153 -22.26 12.53 6.51
C SER A 153 -23.17 12.41 5.27
N LYS A 154 -22.74 12.94 4.12
CA LYS A 154 -23.45 12.75 2.84
C LYS A 154 -23.45 11.29 2.39
N MET A 155 -22.36 10.56 2.64
CA MET A 155 -22.26 9.12 2.39
C MET A 155 -23.28 8.34 3.25
N TRP A 156 -23.37 8.64 4.55
CA TRP A 156 -24.33 8.01 5.47
C TRP A 156 -25.77 8.24 5.04
N ALA A 157 -26.10 9.48 4.66
CA ALA A 157 -27.42 9.80 4.10
C ALA A 157 -27.73 8.95 2.86
N LYS A 158 -26.72 8.63 2.04
CA LYS A 158 -26.89 7.75 0.87
C LYS A 158 -27.10 6.28 1.24
N PHE A 159 -26.53 5.83 2.35
CA PHE A 159 -26.81 4.52 2.94
C PHE A 159 -28.14 4.47 3.71
N GLY A 160 -28.89 5.59 3.77
CA GLY A 160 -30.14 5.68 4.53
C GLY A 160 -29.94 5.81 6.03
N ILE A 161 -28.72 6.08 6.49
CA ILE A 161 -28.40 6.30 7.89
C ILE A 161 -28.46 7.80 8.16
N SER A 162 -29.37 8.20 9.04
CA SER A 162 -29.51 9.60 9.47
C SER A 162 -29.57 9.66 10.99
N GLY A 163 -29.07 10.75 11.58
CA GLY A 163 -29.15 11.00 13.02
C GLY A 163 -30.53 11.45 13.51
N HIS A 164 -31.55 11.48 12.64
CA HIS A 164 -32.91 11.80 13.05
C HIS A 164 -33.56 10.55 13.63
N ILE A 165 -33.77 10.57 14.95
CA ILE A 165 -34.69 9.65 15.61
C ILE A 165 -36.09 10.05 15.13
N GLU A 166 -36.74 9.19 14.34
CA GLU A 166 -38.18 9.33 14.06
C GLU A 166 -38.92 9.27 15.40
N ASN A 167 -39.53 10.39 15.79
CA ASN A 167 -40.46 10.47 16.92
C ASN A 167 -41.84 9.97 16.53
#